data_AF-A0A939IJ80-F1
#
_entry.id   AF-A0A939IJ80-F1
#
_cell.length_a   1.000
_cell.length_b   1.000
_cell.length_c   1.000
_cell.angle_alpha   90.00
_cell.angle_beta   90.00
_cell.angle_gamma   90.00
#
_symmetry.space_group_name_H-M   'P 1'
#
loop_
_entity.id
_entity.type
_entity.pdbx_description
1 polymer ?
#
loop_
_entity_poly.entity_id
_entity_poly.type
_entity_poly.pdbx_seq_one_letter_code
_entity_poly.pdbx_strand_id
1 'polypeptide(L)' 'MQGLRVIPLLTALALPATAPAADPPEKTCQRLKDAIERYTDKRRAGGSPQQMDSWKRARQDKKNEWDRLKCRRISARLE' A
#
# COMPACT_ATOMS: atom_id res chain seq x y z
N MET A 1 45.57 46.75 16.40
CA MET A 1 45.57 45.88 15.20
C MET A 1 44.65 44.70 15.51
N GLN A 2 43.42 44.68 14.98
CA GLN A 2 42.45 43.61 15.25
C GLN A 2 42.63 42.50 14.21
N GLY A 3 43.05 41.32 14.69
CA GLY A 3 43.29 40.14 13.88
C GLY A 3 41.99 39.48 13.44
N LEU A 4 41.80 39.38 12.12
CA LEU A 4 40.69 38.72 11.46
C LEU A 4 40.80 37.20 11.70
N ARG A 5 39.85 36.61 12.45
CA ARG A 5 39.79 35.17 12.68
C ARG A 5 39.07 34.49 11.51
N VAL A 6 39.80 33.67 10.75
CA VAL A 6 39.28 32.83 9.68
C VAL A 6 38.69 31.56 10.30
N ILE A 7 37.37 31.38 10.20
CA ILE A 7 36.65 30.18 10.68
C ILE A 7 36.60 29.19 9.51
N PRO A 8 37.13 27.95 9.64
CA PRO A 8 37.08 26.98 8.57
C PRO A 8 35.65 26.42 8.47
N LEU A 9 35.06 26.56 7.29
CA LEU A 9 33.73 26.08 6.97
C LEU A 9 33.80 24.55 6.79
N LEU A 10 33.45 23.78 7.83
CA LEU A 10 33.24 22.34 7.74
C LEU A 10 31.92 22.08 7.00
N THR A 11 32.02 21.71 5.72
CA THR A 11 30.89 21.30 4.90
C THR A 11 30.40 19.92 5.36
N ALA A 12 29.33 19.89 6.14
CA ALA A 12 28.67 18.65 6.55
C ALA A 12 28.03 17.98 5.32
N LEU A 13 28.49 16.77 5.00
CA LEU A 13 27.93 15.93 3.95
C LEU A 13 26.55 15.43 4.42
N ALA A 14 25.47 16.04 3.93
CA ALA A 14 24.11 15.61 4.24
C ALA A 14 23.80 14.31 3.50
N LEU A 15 23.66 13.21 4.25
CA LEU A 15 23.09 11.97 3.72
C LEU A 15 21.59 12.18 3.41
N PRO A 16 21.08 11.69 2.27
CA PRO A 16 19.66 11.76 1.97
C PRO A 16 18.89 10.91 2.98
N ALA A 17 18.08 11.56 3.81
CA ALA A 17 17.13 10.88 4.66
C ALA A 17 16.05 10.23 3.79
N THR A 18 16.08 8.91 3.66
CA THR A 18 14.99 8.15 3.06
C THR A 18 13.78 8.21 4.01
N ALA A 19 12.81 9.06 3.67
CA ALA A 19 11.55 9.11 4.40
C ALA A 19 10.86 7.73 4.33
N PRO A 20 10.28 7.24 5.44
CA PRO A 20 9.52 6.00 5.42
C PRO A 20 8.35 6.14 4.43
N ALA A 21 8.23 5.20 3.51
CA ALA A 21 7.17 5.21 2.52
C ALA A 21 5.81 5.19 3.21
N ALA A 22 5.03 6.26 3.02
CA ALA A 22 3.72 6.46 3.63
C ALA A 22 2.85 5.20 3.52
N ASP A 23 2.09 4.94 4.58
CA ASP A 23 1.13 3.86 4.61
C ASP A 23 0.05 4.06 3.54
N PRO A 24 -0.43 2.98 2.91
CA PRO A 24 -1.53 3.11 1.96
C PRO A 24 -2.81 3.56 2.68
N PRO A 25 -3.72 4.26 1.98
CA PRO A 25 -4.95 4.75 2.59
C PRO A 25 -5.81 3.60 3.10
N GLU A 26 -6.00 3.55 4.43
CA GLU A 26 -6.70 2.47 5.14
C GLU A 26 -8.08 2.17 4.55
N LYS A 27 -8.89 3.22 4.32
CA LYS A 27 -10.22 3.11 3.70
C LYS A 27 -10.19 2.46 2.31
N THR A 28 -9.12 2.66 1.54
CA THR A 28 -8.96 2.04 0.22
C THR A 28 -8.64 0.55 0.38
N CYS A 29 -7.72 0.22 1.30
CA CYS A 29 -7.37 -1.17 1.59
C CYS A 29 -8.55 -1.96 2.14
N GLN A 30 -9.37 -1.36 3.02
CA GLN A 30 -10.60 -1.97 3.53
C GLN A 30 -11.57 -2.29 2.41
N ARG A 31 -11.90 -1.31 1.55
CA ARG A 31 -12.83 -1.52 0.43
C ARG A 31 -12.38 -2.63 -0.52
N LEU A 32 -11.07 -2.73 -0.74
CA LEU A 32 -10.47 -3.80 -1.56
C LEU A 32 -10.59 -5.16 -0.87
N LYS A 33 -10.31 -5.25 0.45
CA LYS A 33 -10.52 -6.45 1.28
C LYS A 33 -11.97 -6.91 1.18
N ASP A 34 -12.91 -6.03 1.46
CA ASP A 34 -14.35 -6.34 1.40
C ASP A 34 -14.76 -6.83 0.01
N ALA A 35 -14.21 -6.23 -1.06
CA ALA A 35 -14.51 -6.67 -2.42
C ALA A 35 -14.00 -8.08 -2.72
N ILE A 36 -12.78 -8.40 -2.25
CA ILE A 36 -12.19 -9.73 -2.39
C ILE A 36 -13.02 -10.77 -1.63
N GLU A 37 -13.46 -10.45 -0.41
CA GLU A 37 -14.32 -11.30 0.42
C GLU A 37 -15.68 -11.51 -0.25
N ARG A 38 -16.36 -10.45 -0.69
CA ARG A 38 -17.64 -10.55 -1.42
C ARG A 38 -17.55 -11.48 -2.64
N TYR A 39 -16.51 -11.40 -3.46
CA TYR A 39 -16.36 -12.32 -4.60
C TYR A 39 -15.98 -13.74 -4.19
N THR A 40 -15.29 -13.89 -3.07
CA THR A 40 -15.01 -15.21 -2.46
C THR A 40 -16.32 -15.86 -2.02
N ASP A 41 -17.19 -15.11 -1.35
CA ASP A 41 -18.46 -15.60 -0.85
C ASP A 41 -19.43 -15.93 -2.00
N LYS A 42 -19.50 -15.09 -3.03
CA LYS A 42 -20.26 -15.41 -4.25
C LYS A 42 -19.80 -16.73 -4.89
N ARG A 43 -18.48 -16.95 -5.00
CA ARG A 43 -17.95 -18.21 -5.53
C ARG A 43 -18.26 -19.41 -4.63
N ARG A 44 -18.26 -19.24 -3.31
CA ARG A 44 -18.62 -20.29 -2.35
C ARG A 44 -20.11 -20.64 -2.39
N ALA A 45 -20.97 -19.62 -2.55
CA ALA A 45 -22.41 -19.80 -2.70
C ALA A 45 -22.79 -20.53 -4.00
N GLY A 46 -21.89 -20.53 -4.99
CA GLY A 46 -22.13 -21.12 -6.29
C GLY A 46 -22.85 -20.17 -7.25
N GLY A 47 -22.85 -20.56 -8.53
CA GLY A 47 -23.44 -19.78 -9.62
C GLY A 47 -23.19 -20.49 -10.94
N SER A 48 -23.66 -19.90 -12.05
CA SER A 48 -23.34 -20.44 -13.37
C SER A 48 -21.82 -20.39 -13.62
N PRO A 49 -21.27 -21.27 -14.49
CA PRO A 49 -19.85 -21.25 -14.83
C PRO A 49 -19.34 -19.86 -15.27
N GLN A 50 -20.14 -19.12 -16.04
CA GLN A 50 -19.81 -17.76 -16.47
C GLN A 50 -19.79 -16.76 -15.31
N GLN A 51 -20.74 -16.85 -14.38
CA GLN A 51 -20.74 -16.01 -13.17
C GLN A 51 -19.51 -16.29 -12.32
N MET A 52 -19.19 -17.58 -12.10
CA MET A 52 -18.01 -17.98 -11.32
C MET A 52 -16.70 -17.51 -11.94
N ASP A 53 -16.56 -17.56 -13.27
CA ASP A 53 -15.38 -17.05 -13.98
C ASP A 53 -15.28 -15.53 -13.86
N SER A 54 -16.40 -14.82 -14.05
CA SER A 54 -16.47 -13.36 -13.87
C SER A 54 -16.03 -12.94 -12.46
N TRP A 55 -16.54 -13.60 -11.41
CA TRP A 55 -16.15 -13.31 -10.03
C TRP A 55 -14.69 -13.66 -9.75
N LYS A 56 -14.14 -14.71 -10.37
CA LYS A 56 -12.72 -15.05 -10.26
C LYS A 56 -11.85 -13.90 -10.75
N ARG A 57 -12.14 -13.39 -11.95
CA ARG A 57 -11.40 -12.30 -12.57
C ARG A 57 -11.52 -11.03 -11.74
N ALA A 58 -12.74 -10.65 -11.38
CA ALA A 58 -12.98 -9.46 -10.56
C ALA A 58 -12.27 -9.54 -9.20
N ARG A 59 -12.29 -10.71 -8.53
CA ARG A 59 -11.53 -10.94 -7.29
C ARG A 59 -10.03 -10.76 -7.51
N GLN A 60 -9.50 -11.32 -8.59
CA GLN A 60 -8.08 -11.21 -8.93
C GLN A 60 -7.67 -9.76 -9.17
N ASP A 61 -8.49 -8.97 -9.87
CA ASP A 61 -8.21 -7.56 -10.11
C ASP A 61 -8.15 -6.76 -8.81
N LYS A 62 -9.09 -6.99 -7.87
CA LYS A 62 -9.06 -6.34 -6.55
C LYS A 62 -7.87 -6.79 -5.72
N LYS A 63 -7.50 -8.06 -5.79
CA LYS A 63 -6.30 -8.58 -5.13
C LYS A 63 -5.03 -7.94 -5.68
N ASN A 64 -4.90 -7.83 -7.00
CA ASN A 64 -3.74 -7.20 -7.64
C ASN A 64 -3.59 -5.74 -7.20
N GLU A 65 -4.70 -4.99 -7.14
CA GLU A 65 -4.67 -3.61 -6.66
C GLU A 65 -4.32 -3.52 -5.16
N TRP A 66 -4.85 -4.42 -4.34
CA TRP A 66 -4.52 -4.51 -2.92
C TRP A 66 -3.03 -4.80 -2.68
N ASP A 67 -2.45 -5.71 -3.47
CA ASP A 67 -1.02 -6.03 -3.44
C ASP A 67 -0.18 -4.84 -3.95
N ARG A 68 -0.62 -4.17 -5.03
CA ARG A 68 0.04 -2.98 -5.60
C ARG A 68 0.16 -1.85 -4.59
N LEU A 69 -0.90 -1.61 -3.83
CA LEU A 69 -0.93 -0.61 -2.76
C LEU A 69 -0.18 -1.07 -1.50
N LYS A 70 0.35 -2.30 -1.47
CA LYS A 70 1.02 -2.89 -0.30
C LYS A 70 0.12 -2.87 0.93
N CYS A 71 -1.18 -3.08 0.74
CA CYS A 71 -2.17 -3.09 1.82
C CYS A 71 -1.89 -4.19 2.87
N ARG A 72 -1.08 -5.19 2.53
CA ARG A 72 -0.53 -6.18 3.49
C ARG A 72 0.18 -5.54 4.68
N ARG A 73 0.82 -4.38 4.49
CA ARG A 73 1.54 -3.69 5.58
C ARG A 73 0.61 -3.26 6.71
N ILE A 74 -0.64 -2.94 6.38
CA ILE A 74 -1.64 -2.43 7.32
C ILE A 74 -2.79 -3.43 7.54
N SER A 75 -2.69 -4.65 7.03
CA SER A 75 -3.82 -5.59 7.02
C SER A 75 -4.26 -6.02 8.42
N ALA A 76 -3.36 -5.98 9.40
CA ALA A 76 -3.67 -6.25 10.81
C ALA A 76 -4.52 -5.16 11.48
N ARG A 77 -4.62 -3.98 10.85
CA ARG A 77 -5.43 -2.83 11.30
C ARG A 77 -6.79 -2.75 10.59
N LEU A 78 -7.01 -3.60 9.58
CA LEU A 78 -8.26 -3.64 8.83
C LEU A 78 -9.27 -4.52 9.57
N GLU A 79 -10.54 -4.14 9.49
CA GLU A 79 -11.68 -4.90 10.03
C GLU A 79 -11.97 -6.13 9.16
#